data_AF-A0AAP6B3F3-F1
#
_entry.id   AF-A0AAP6B3F3-F1
#
_cell.length_a   1.000
_cell.length_b   1.000
_cell.length_c   1.000
_cell.angle_alpha   90.00
_cell.angle_beta   90.00
_cell.angle_gamma   90.00
#
_symmetry.space_group_name_H-M   'P 1'
#
loop_
_entity.id
_entity.type
_entity.pdbx_description
1 polymer ?
#
loop_
_entity_poly.entity_id
_entity_poly.type
_entity_poly.pdbx_seq_one_letter_code
_entity_poly.pdbx_strand_id
1 'polypeptide(L)'
;MSDAVRSATSSEARPKRAYRKGAPLSVNERKRLSLNRKRDTHKALNVFIRNELKDILERFCQDKHLTLGEGIELLIQQEKERAKNGE
;
A
#
# COMPACT_ATOMS: atom_id res chain seq x y z
N MET A 1 -48.32 1.31 45.02
CA MET A 1 -47.18 1.36 45.95
C MET A 1 -46.84 -0.10 46.25
N SER A 2 -45.74 -0.71 45.83
CA SER A 2 -44.41 -0.18 45.57
C SER A 2 -43.58 -1.19 44.74
N ASP A 3 -42.81 -0.61 43.83
CA ASP A 3 -41.48 -0.99 43.35
C ASP A 3 -41.14 -2.37 42.77
N ALA A 4 -40.70 -2.26 41.52
CA ALA A 4 -39.90 -3.20 40.78
C ALA A 4 -38.56 -3.49 41.46
N VAL A 5 -37.97 -4.65 41.17
CA VAL A 5 -36.55 -4.83 40.77
C VAL A 5 -36.31 -6.33 40.72
N ARG A 6 -36.01 -6.82 39.51
CA ARG A 6 -35.03 -7.90 39.27
C ARG A 6 -34.75 -7.91 37.78
N SER A 7 -34.01 -6.88 37.37
CA SER A 7 -33.38 -6.81 36.06
C SER A 7 -32.39 -7.96 35.93
N ALA A 8 -32.40 -8.54 34.74
CA ALA A 8 -31.59 -9.64 34.24
C ALA A 8 -30.24 -9.80 34.95
N THR A 9 -29.98 -11.04 35.37
CA THR A 9 -28.68 -11.58 35.75
C THR A 9 -27.69 -11.26 34.64
N SER A 10 -27.02 -10.13 34.81
CA SER A 10 -25.98 -9.64 33.93
C SER A 10 -24.92 -10.72 33.82
N SER A 11 -24.66 -11.15 32.58
CA SER A 11 -23.49 -11.93 32.18
C SER A 11 -22.25 -11.44 32.95
N GLU A 12 -21.84 -12.22 33.95
CA GLU A 12 -20.71 -11.90 34.81
C GLU A 12 -19.42 -11.88 33.97
N ALA A 13 -18.97 -10.65 33.73
CA ALA A 13 -17.58 -10.21 33.67
C ALA A 13 -16.56 -11.18 33.03
N ARG A 14 -16.69 -11.49 31.72
CA ARG A 14 -15.47 -11.73 30.94
C ARG A 14 -14.70 -10.40 30.88
N PRO A 15 -13.48 -10.31 31.41
CA PRO A 15 -12.72 -9.06 31.35
C PRO A 15 -12.56 -8.65 29.89
N LYS A 16 -13.03 -7.45 29.56
CA LYS A 16 -12.85 -6.83 28.25
C LYS A 16 -11.35 -6.87 27.96
N ARG A 17 -10.92 -7.50 26.85
CA ARG A 17 -9.50 -7.63 26.53
C ARG A 17 -8.83 -6.27 26.66
N ALA A 18 -7.80 -6.17 27.50
CA ALA A 18 -7.03 -4.95 27.63
C ALA A 18 -6.53 -4.54 26.24
N TYR A 19 -6.83 -3.31 25.84
CA TYR A 19 -6.38 -2.76 24.57
C TYR A 19 -4.85 -2.73 24.56
N ARG A 20 -4.23 -3.68 23.86
CA ARG A 20 -2.80 -3.65 23.57
C ARG A 20 -2.59 -2.67 22.43
N LYS A 21 -2.46 -1.38 22.75
CA LYS A 21 -1.91 -0.43 21.79
C LYS A 21 -0.44 -0.81 21.57
N GLY A 22 -0.19 -1.66 20.58
CA GLY A 22 1.18 -1.92 20.14
C GLY A 22 1.85 -0.60 19.80
N ALA A 23 3.17 -0.53 19.97
CA ALA A 23 3.92 0.61 19.49
C ALA A 23 3.70 0.74 17.97
N PRO A 24 3.30 1.93 17.47
CA PRO A 24 3.17 2.13 16.03
C PRO A 24 4.53 1.91 15.37
N LEU A 25 4.52 1.21 14.23
CA LEU A 25 5.73 1.00 13.44
C LEU A 25 6.36 2.34 13.06
N SER A 26 7.67 2.45 13.25
CA SER A 26 8.44 3.59 12.77
C SER A 26 8.29 3.72 11.25
N VAL A 27 8.56 4.92 10.72
CA VAL A 27 8.51 5.18 9.27
C VAL A 27 9.44 4.22 8.52
N ASN A 28 10.62 3.96 9.08
CA ASN A 28 11.61 3.05 8.49
C ASN A 28 11.15 1.59 8.51
N GLU A 29 10.54 1.12 9.59
CA GLU A 29 10.00 -0.25 9.65
C GLU A 29 8.85 -0.44 8.68
N ARG A 30 7.95 0.55 8.56
CA ARG A 30 6.87 0.52 7.56
C ARG A 30 7.43 0.45 6.14
N LYS A 31 8.43 1.27 5.82
CA LYS A 31 9.12 1.26 4.52
C LYS A 31 9.77 -0.10 4.26
N ARG A 32 10.50 -0.66 5.22
CA ARG A 32 11.15 -1.97 5.10
C ARG A 32 10.14 -3.09 4.88
N LEU A 33 9.03 -3.11 5.63
CA LEU A 33 7.99 -4.11 5.46
C LEU A 33 7.29 -4.00 4.10
N SER A 34 7.02 -2.78 3.64
CA SER A 34 6.47 -2.55 2.30
C SER A 34 7.41 -3.07 1.21
N LEU A 35 8.70 -2.75 1.31
CA LEU A 35 9.71 -3.28 0.39
C LEU A 35 9.79 -4.80 0.45
N ASN A 36 9.88 -5.40 1.64
CA ASN A 36 9.93 -6.86 1.80
C ASN A 36 8.74 -7.56 1.14
N ARG A 37 7.52 -7.03 1.30
CA ARG A 37 6.33 -7.58 0.62
C ARG A 37 6.42 -7.53 -0.90
N LYS A 38 7.14 -6.55 -1.46
CA LYS A 38 7.30 -6.37 -2.91
C LYS A 38 8.47 -7.17 -3.50
N ARG A 39 9.38 -7.71 -2.69
CA ARG A 39 10.61 -8.39 -3.18
C ARG A 39 10.33 -9.68 -3.95
N ASP A 40 9.25 -10.37 -3.63
CA ASP A 40 8.90 -11.64 -4.28
C ASP A 40 8.35 -11.43 -5.70
N THR A 41 7.75 -10.26 -5.96
CA THR A 41 7.06 -9.94 -7.21
C THR A 41 7.76 -8.85 -8.04
N HIS A 42 8.52 -7.96 -7.41
CA HIS A 42 9.14 -6.79 -8.05
C HIS A 42 10.64 -6.72 -7.71
N LYS A 43 11.45 -6.35 -8.71
CA LYS A 43 12.86 -6.00 -8.51
C LYS A 43 13.01 -4.49 -8.39
N ALA A 44 13.86 -4.02 -7.47
CA ALA A 44 14.13 -2.59 -7.33
C ALA A 44 14.96 -2.07 -8.51
N LEU A 45 14.55 -0.93 -9.07
CA LEU A 45 15.23 -0.23 -10.15
C LEU A 45 15.86 1.06 -9.60
N ASN A 46 17.19 1.17 -9.68
CA ASN A 46 17.91 2.40 -9.33
C ASN A 46 18.57 2.96 -10.59
N VAL A 47 18.01 4.03 -11.14
CA VAL A 47 18.45 4.59 -12.42
C VAL A 47 18.50 6.11 -12.36
N PHE A 48 19.41 6.67 -13.14
CA PHE A 48 19.47 8.10 -13.43
C PHE A 48 19.08 8.32 -14.88
N ILE A 49 18.15 9.24 -15.12
CA ILE A 49 17.70 9.65 -16.46
C ILE A 49 17.82 11.17 -16.57
N ARG A 50 17.73 11.69 -17.80
CA ARG A 50 17.73 13.13 -18.04
C ARG A 50 16.55 13.79 -17.32
N ASN A 51 16.78 14.97 -16.73
CA ASN A 51 15.78 15.70 -15.95
C ASN A 51 14.48 15.91 -16.74
N GLU A 52 14.58 16.36 -17.99
CA GLU A 52 13.43 16.58 -18.87
C GLU A 52 12.57 15.32 -19.04
N LEU A 53 13.20 14.15 -19.18
CA LEU A 53 12.48 12.88 -19.31
C LEU A 53 11.81 12.45 -18.01
N LYS A 54 12.43 12.76 -16.86
CA LYS A 54 11.84 12.49 -15.55
C LYS A 54 10.60 13.35 -15.33
N ASP A 55 10.65 14.63 -15.69
CA ASP A 55 9.52 15.54 -15.57
C ASP A 55 8.34 15.10 -16.46
N ILE A 56 8.64 14.65 -17.68
CA ILE A 56 7.64 14.08 -18.59
C ILE A 56 7.03 12.81 -17.98
N LEU A 57 7.85 11.90 -17.45
CA LEU A 57 7.37 10.67 -16.81
C LEU A 57 6.49 10.98 -15.58
N GLU A 58 6.87 11.95 -14.76
CA GLU A 58 6.10 12.38 -13.59
C GLU A 58 4.72 12.91 -14.00
N ARG A 59 4.63 13.76 -15.02
CA ARG A 59 3.35 14.28 -15.55
C ARG A 59 2.49 13.15 -16.10
N PHE A 60 3.07 12.27 -16.90
CA PHE A 60 2.38 11.10 -17.44
C PHE A 60 1.78 10.21 -16.33
N CYS A 61 2.54 9.97 -15.26
CA CYS A 61 2.08 9.21 -14.11
C CYS A 61 0.96 9.95 -13.34
N GLN A 62 1.06 11.27 -13.18
CA GLN A 62 0.04 12.09 -12.53
C GLN A 62 -1.29 12.03 -13.28
N ASP A 63 -1.26 12.21 -14.60
CA ASP A 63 -2.44 12.20 -15.47
C ASP A 63 -3.18 10.86 -15.44
N LYS A 64 -2.44 9.77 -15.28
CA LYS A 64 -2.99 8.39 -15.24
C LYS A 64 -3.23 7.86 -13.83
N HIS A 65 -2.96 8.66 -12.80
CA HIS A 65 -3.00 8.26 -11.40
C HIS A 65 -2.17 7.00 -11.09
N LEU A 66 -0.99 6.90 -11.72
CA LEU A 66 -0.04 5.81 -11.55
C LEU A 66 1.14 6.25 -10.70
N THR A 67 1.76 5.29 -10.01
CA THR A 67 3.10 5.49 -9.45
C THR A 67 4.15 5.50 -10.57
N LEU A 68 5.34 6.07 -10.28
CA LEU A 68 6.46 6.07 -11.24
C LEU A 68 6.85 4.65 -11.70
N GLY A 69 6.83 3.68 -10.78
CA GLY A 69 7.12 2.28 -11.10
C GLY A 69 6.10 1.68 -12.06
N GLU A 70 4.81 1.87 -11.77
CA GLU A 70 3.72 1.40 -12.64
C GLU A 70 3.75 2.08 -14.01
N GLY A 71 4.10 3.37 -14.05
CA GLY A 71 4.28 4.08 -15.31
C GLY A 71 5.39 3.48 -16.18
N ILE A 72 6.53 3.13 -15.57
CA ILE A 72 7.63 2.45 -16.26
C ILE A 72 7.20 1.05 -16.74
N GLU A 73 6.52 0.28 -15.90
CA GLU A 73 6.01 -1.06 -16.29
C GLU A 73 5.06 -0.99 -17.49
N LEU A 74 4.15 -0.02 -17.48
CA LEU A 74 3.20 0.19 -18.57
C LEU A 74 3.90 0.60 -19.87
N LEU A 75 4.90 1.48 -19.82
CA LEU A 75 5.68 1.87 -20.99
C LEU A 75 6.45 0.67 -21.57
N ILE A 76 7.06 -0.16 -20.71
CA ILE A 76 7.76 -1.38 -21.14
C ILE A 76 6.80 -2.37 -21.79
N GLN A 77 5.61 -2.58 -21.20
CA GLN A 77 4.60 -3.47 -21.77
C GLN A 77 4.11 -2.98 -23.13
N GLN A 78 3.84 -1.68 -23.28
CA GLN A 78 3.43 -1.09 -24.55
C GLN A 78 4.48 -1.28 -25.64
N GLU A 79 5.76 -1.05 -25.32
CA GLU A 79 6.85 -1.24 -26.27
C GLU A 79 7.01 -2.71 -26.66
N LYS A 80 6.87 -3.63 -25.69
CA LYS A 80 6.89 -5.08 -25.95
C LYS A 80 5.80 -5.50 -26.92
N GLU A 81 4.58 -4.98 -26.79
CA GLU A 81 3.48 -5.32 -27.71
C GLU A 81 3.65 -4.65 -29.08
N ARG A 82 4.22 -3.44 -29.15
CA ARG A 82 4.59 -2.80 -30.43
C ARG A 82 5.62 -3.62 -31.21
N ALA A 83 6.65 -4.12 -30.52
CA ALA A 83 7.69 -4.94 -31.13
C ALA A 83 7.13 -6.24 -31.72
N LYS A 84 6.22 -6.92 -31.00
CA LYS A 84 5.58 -8.15 -31.49
C LYS A 84 4.69 -7.95 -32.72
N ASN A 85 4.01 -6.81 -32.82
CA ASN A 85 3.11 -6.52 -33.94
C ASN A 85 3.85 -6.08 -35.21
N GLY A 86 5.16 -5.86 -35.12
CA GLY A 86 6.02 -5.52 -36.25
C GLY A 86 6.83 -6.70 -36.81
N GLU A 87 6.74 -7.89 -36.18
CA GLU A 87 7.23 -9.17 -36.70
C GLU A 87 6.12 -9.93 -37.43
#